data_AF-A0A837HY68-F1
#
_entry.id   AF-A0A837HY68-F1
#
_cell.length_a   1.000
_cell.length_b   1.000
_cell.length_c   1.000
_cell.angle_alpha   90.00
_cell.angle_beta   90.00
_cell.angle_gamma   90.00
#
_symmetry.space_group_name_H-M   'P 1'
#
loop_
_entity.id
_entity.type
_entity.pdbx_description
1 polymer ?
#
loop_
_entity_poly.entity_id
_entity_poly.type
_entity_poly.pdbx_seq_one_letter_code
_entity_poly.pdbx_strand_id
1 'polypeptide(L)'
;MSEIKLQGTDIGTFTYESEKVLPDGTSTVSSFVDIPVTTQTQAEVTLNTTTQIPELKLDVTGDGIMDFTLAPNATFDPVTYLQIMKATINSLDIPQAKIKAFNNRVDNIIKSIQKGKISKAELKAEKFKKVLEKKLAKPDPKKPKPKKLSKTDAQLLLDMLNKLLDNIS
;
A
#
# COMPACT_ATOMS: atom_id res chain seq x y z
N MET A 1 -2.99 20.95 -18.75
CA MET A 1 -2.30 19.66 -18.55
C MET A 1 -3.38 18.60 -18.44
N SER A 2 -3.23 17.48 -19.13
CA SER A 2 -4.17 16.36 -18.98
C SER A 2 -3.78 15.60 -17.71
N GLU A 3 -4.72 15.50 -16.77
CA GLU A 3 -4.59 14.71 -15.55
C GLU A 3 -5.65 13.60 -15.59
N ILE A 4 -5.28 12.40 -15.15
CA ILE A 4 -6.23 11.31 -14.91
C ILE A 4 -6.37 11.18 -13.40
N LYS A 5 -7.59 11.35 -12.90
CA LYS A 5 -7.92 11.14 -11.50
C LYS A 5 -8.57 9.77 -11.32
N LEU A 6 -8.10 9.03 -10.32
CA LEU A 6 -8.57 7.70 -9.97
C LEU A 6 -9.03 7.71 -8.51
N GLN A 7 -10.10 7.01 -8.23
CA GLN A 7 -10.67 6.85 -6.88
C GLN A 7 -10.71 5.36 -6.55
N GLY A 8 -10.14 4.99 -5.41
CA GLY A 8 -10.31 3.64 -4.89
C GLY A 8 -11.76 3.40 -4.48
N THR A 9 -12.34 2.29 -4.93
CA THR A 9 -13.74 1.92 -4.65
C THR A 9 -13.86 0.82 -3.62
N ASP A 10 -12.76 0.12 -3.33
CA ASP A 10 -12.68 -0.94 -2.34
C ASP A 10 -11.23 -1.11 -1.87
N ILE A 11 -11.00 -2.05 -0.96
CA ILE A 11 -9.70 -2.49 -0.50
C ILE A 11 -9.12 -3.51 -1.48
N GLY A 12 -7.87 -3.33 -1.87
CA GLY A 12 -7.18 -4.29 -2.73
C GLY A 12 -5.87 -3.75 -3.28
N THR A 13 -5.48 -4.26 -4.45
CA THR A 13 -4.43 -3.66 -5.26
C THR A 13 -4.99 -3.21 -6.59
N PHE A 14 -4.38 -2.17 -7.16
CA PHE A 14 -4.61 -1.79 -8.55
C PHE A 14 -3.31 -1.85 -9.34
N THR A 15 -3.47 -2.03 -10.64
CA THR A 15 -2.40 -1.89 -11.61
C THR A 15 -2.83 -0.84 -12.63
N TYR A 16 -1.95 0.12 -12.91
CA TYR A 16 -2.13 1.08 -14.00
C TYR A 16 -1.06 0.83 -15.06
N GLU A 17 -1.49 0.72 -16.30
CA GLU A 17 -0.61 0.61 -17.45
C GLU A 17 -0.93 1.71 -18.45
N SER A 18 0.11 2.28 -19.04
CA SER A 18 -0.03 3.24 -20.13
C SER A 18 0.96 2.93 -21.22
N GLU A 19 0.52 3.07 -22.46
CA GLU A 19 1.35 2.90 -23.64
C GLU A 19 1.51 4.24 -24.33
N LYS A 20 2.77 4.62 -24.59
CA LYS A 20 3.12 5.75 -25.44
C LYS A 20 3.46 5.22 -26.81
N VAL A 21 2.65 5.56 -27.82
CA VAL A 21 2.89 5.20 -29.22
C VAL A 21 3.56 6.39 -29.93
N LEU A 22 4.65 6.12 -30.66
CA LEU A 22 5.41 7.09 -31.43
C LEU A 22 4.98 7.08 -32.92
N PRO A 23 5.24 8.17 -33.68
CA PRO A 23 4.86 8.24 -35.10
C PRO A 23 5.47 7.16 -36.00
N ASP A 24 6.60 6.58 -35.59
CA ASP A 24 7.26 5.47 -36.29
C ASP A 24 6.63 4.10 -36.00
N GLY A 25 5.56 4.06 -35.21
CA GLY A 25 4.85 2.84 -34.83
C GLY A 25 5.48 2.10 -33.65
N THR A 26 6.59 2.59 -33.08
CA THR A 26 7.15 2.02 -31.86
C THR A 26 6.33 2.45 -30.64
N SER A 27 6.35 1.65 -29.58
CA SER A 27 5.67 2.00 -28.34
C SER A 27 6.50 1.70 -27.10
N THR A 28 6.21 2.44 -26.03
CA THR A 28 6.81 2.24 -24.71
C THR A 28 5.69 2.08 -23.69
N VAL A 29 5.70 0.96 -22.98
CA VAL A 29 4.74 0.67 -21.89
C VAL A 29 5.35 1.11 -20.56
N SER A 30 4.53 1.75 -19.74
CA SER A 30 4.82 2.09 -18.34
C SER A 30 3.74 1.48 -17.46
N SER A 31 4.16 0.75 -16.43
CA SER A 31 3.25 0.06 -15.51
C SER A 31 3.54 0.47 -14.06
N PHE A 32 2.49 0.55 -13.25
CA PHE A 32 2.54 0.65 -11.79
C PHE A 32 1.78 -0.54 -11.26
N VAL A 33 2.49 -1.55 -10.77
CA VAL A 33 1.91 -2.86 -10.48
C VAL A 33 1.61 -3.02 -9.00
N ASP A 34 0.44 -3.59 -8.70
CA ASP A 34 0.05 -4.04 -7.37
C ASP A 34 0.13 -2.97 -6.27
N ILE A 35 -0.26 -1.74 -6.63
CA ILE A 35 -0.32 -0.61 -5.72
C ILE A 35 -1.51 -0.81 -4.76
N PRO A 36 -1.30 -0.85 -3.44
CA PRO A 36 -2.40 -1.06 -2.50
C PRO A 36 -3.28 0.18 -2.40
N VAL A 37 -4.59 -0.04 -2.39
CA VAL A 37 -5.62 1.01 -2.34
C VAL A 37 -6.70 0.67 -1.32
N THR A 38 -7.36 1.73 -0.87
CA THR A 38 -8.59 1.68 -0.06
C THR A 38 -9.64 2.59 -0.69
N THR A 39 -10.84 2.60 -0.13
CA THR A 39 -11.89 3.57 -0.49
C THR A 39 -11.53 5.03 -0.23
N GLN A 40 -10.49 5.30 0.56
CA GLN A 40 -10.00 6.65 0.82
C GLN A 40 -8.90 7.06 -0.17
N THR A 41 -8.35 6.10 -0.93
CA THR A 41 -7.22 6.37 -1.79
C THR A 41 -7.66 7.14 -3.03
N GLN A 42 -7.04 8.30 -3.25
CA GLN A 42 -7.12 9.07 -4.47
C GLN A 42 -5.78 8.99 -5.18
N ALA A 43 -5.81 8.90 -6.51
CA ALA A 43 -4.60 8.90 -7.30
C ALA A 43 -4.70 9.85 -8.49
N GLU A 44 -3.56 10.42 -8.86
CA GLU A 44 -3.42 11.30 -10.00
C GLU A 44 -2.29 10.77 -10.88
N VAL A 45 -2.58 10.52 -12.15
CA VAL A 45 -1.56 10.22 -13.15
C VAL A 45 -1.26 11.49 -13.92
N THR A 46 0.01 11.89 -13.91
CA THR A 46 0.52 13.03 -14.65
C THR A 46 1.68 12.62 -15.52
N LEU A 47 1.90 13.33 -16.63
CA LEU A 47 3.13 13.20 -17.40
C LEU A 47 4.14 14.23 -16.89
N ASN A 48 5.33 13.77 -16.53
CA ASN A 48 6.45 14.67 -16.26
C ASN A 48 6.75 15.49 -17.52
N THR A 49 6.67 16.82 -17.42
CA THR A 49 6.79 17.70 -18.60
C THR A 49 8.17 17.67 -19.25
N THR A 50 9.20 17.26 -18.51
CA THR A 50 10.58 17.20 -18.99
C THR A 50 10.91 15.84 -19.58
N THR A 51 10.62 14.76 -18.85
CA THR A 51 10.98 13.39 -19.27
C THR A 51 9.91 12.71 -20.10
N GLN A 52 8.67 13.22 -20.07
CA GLN A 52 7.47 12.59 -20.63
C GLN A 52 7.21 11.18 -20.09
N ILE A 53 7.74 10.87 -18.90
CA ILE A 53 7.47 9.63 -18.18
C ILE A 53 6.25 9.87 -17.28
N PRO A 54 5.28 8.94 -17.21
CA PRO A 54 4.16 9.08 -16.30
C PRO A 54 4.60 8.97 -14.84
N GLU A 55 4.00 9.77 -13.99
CA GLU A 55 4.13 9.74 -12.53
C GLU A 55 2.76 9.45 -11.93
N LEU A 56 2.73 8.51 -10.98
CA LEU A 56 1.53 8.17 -10.22
C LEU A 56 1.65 8.79 -8.83
N LYS A 57 0.81 9.78 -8.56
CA LYS A 57 0.72 10.39 -7.24
C LYS A 57 -0.42 9.73 -6.47
N LEU A 58 -0.22 9.47 -5.18
CA LEU A 58 -1.23 8.84 -4.32
C LEU A 58 -1.49 9.71 -3.08
N ASP A 59 -2.75 10.00 -2.80
CA ASP A 59 -3.26 10.36 -1.47
C ASP A 59 -3.89 9.09 -0.89
N VAL A 60 -3.16 8.45 0.01
CA VAL A 60 -3.53 7.17 0.64
C VAL A 60 -4.38 7.42 1.87
N THR A 61 -4.19 8.57 2.54
CA THR A 61 -4.88 8.92 3.77
C THR A 61 -6.24 9.57 3.57
N GLY A 62 -6.54 10.03 2.35
CA GLY A 62 -7.79 10.70 2.00
C GLY A 62 -7.89 12.12 2.54
N ASP A 63 -6.77 12.76 2.90
CA ASP A 63 -6.75 14.11 3.46
C ASP A 63 -6.60 15.21 2.38
N GLY A 64 -6.52 14.82 1.11
CA GLY A 64 -6.33 15.71 -0.03
C GLY A 64 -4.88 16.12 -0.28
N ILE A 65 -3.92 15.59 0.50
CA ILE A 65 -2.48 15.80 0.32
C ILE A 65 -1.86 14.53 -0.27
N MET A 66 -1.07 14.68 -1.34
CA MET A 66 -0.41 13.53 -1.95
C MET A 66 0.70 13.01 -1.02
N ASP A 67 0.55 11.77 -0.56
CA ASP A 67 1.49 11.05 0.29
C ASP A 67 2.70 10.51 -0.49
N PHE A 68 2.48 10.09 -1.73
CA PHE A 68 3.50 9.45 -2.57
C PHE A 68 3.51 10.01 -3.98
N THR A 69 4.69 10.02 -4.60
CA THR A 69 4.89 10.16 -6.05
C THR A 69 5.74 8.99 -6.51
N LEU A 70 5.17 8.13 -7.34
CA LEU A 70 5.78 6.90 -7.80
C LEU A 70 6.24 7.06 -9.25
N ALA A 71 7.38 6.46 -9.56
CA ALA A 71 7.83 6.21 -10.92
C ALA A 71 7.30 4.84 -11.39
N PRO A 72 7.15 4.62 -12.71
CA PRO A 72 6.71 3.33 -13.23
C PRO A 72 7.66 2.20 -12.82
N ASN A 73 7.10 1.09 -12.36
CA ASN A 73 7.80 -0.16 -12.13
C ASN A 73 6.90 -1.33 -12.52
N ALA A 74 7.35 -2.10 -13.51
CA ALA A 74 6.65 -3.29 -13.99
C ALA A 74 6.77 -4.50 -13.04
N THR A 75 7.58 -4.39 -11.99
CA THR A 75 7.75 -5.43 -10.97
C THR A 75 7.20 -4.95 -9.63
N PHE A 76 6.67 -5.89 -8.84
CA PHE A 76 6.22 -5.60 -7.49
C PHE A 76 7.38 -5.07 -6.64
N ASP A 77 7.21 -3.86 -6.09
CA ASP A 77 8.17 -3.28 -5.14
C ASP A 77 7.66 -3.48 -3.70
N PRO A 78 8.17 -4.48 -2.96
CA PRO A 78 7.72 -4.75 -1.61
C PRO A 78 8.06 -3.61 -0.63
N VAL A 79 9.08 -2.79 -0.89
CA VAL A 79 9.44 -1.69 0.00
C VAL A 79 8.45 -0.56 -0.16
N THR A 80 8.14 -0.15 -1.40
CA THR A 80 7.11 0.85 -1.69
C THR A 80 5.75 0.39 -1.18
N TYR A 81 5.38 -0.88 -1.42
CA TYR A 81 4.15 -1.48 -0.91
C TYR A 81 4.02 -1.34 0.62
N LEU A 82 5.09 -1.68 1.35
CA LEU A 82 5.12 -1.57 2.81
C LEU A 82 5.15 -0.12 3.30
N GLN A 83 5.72 0.82 2.54
CA GLN A 83 5.64 2.24 2.86
C GLN A 83 4.21 2.77 2.74
N ILE A 84 3.48 2.37 1.70
CA ILE A 84 2.06 2.69 1.56
C ILE A 84 1.26 2.07 2.71
N MET A 85 1.53 0.81 3.08
CA MET A 85 0.93 0.18 4.27
C MET A 85 1.13 1.02 5.54
N LYS A 86 2.30 1.65 5.72
CA LYS A 86 2.54 2.53 6.87
C LYS A 86 1.68 3.79 6.82
N ALA A 87 1.51 4.41 5.64
CA ALA A 87 0.61 5.55 5.49
C ALA A 87 -0.82 5.17 5.86
N THR A 88 -1.31 4.02 5.37
CA THR A 88 -2.60 3.46 5.76
C THR A 88 -2.70 3.21 7.27
N ILE A 89 -1.67 2.67 7.92
CA ILE A 89 -1.65 2.48 9.38
C ILE A 89 -1.75 3.82 10.12
N ASN A 90 -1.11 4.87 9.60
CA ASN A 90 -1.09 6.19 10.21
C ASN A 90 -2.44 6.92 10.10
N SER A 91 -3.27 6.60 9.11
CA SER A 91 -4.61 7.19 8.97
C SER A 91 -5.68 6.50 9.82
N LEU A 92 -5.40 5.34 10.42
CA LEU A 92 -6.36 4.63 11.27
C LEU A 92 -6.67 5.38 12.56
N ASP A 93 -7.95 5.43 12.95
CA ASP A 93 -8.40 5.96 14.25
C ASP A 93 -8.11 4.98 15.40
N ILE A 94 -6.82 4.80 15.71
CA ILE A 94 -6.32 3.97 16.80
C ILE A 94 -5.29 4.73 17.64
N PRO A 95 -4.98 4.28 18.88
CA PRO A 95 -4.08 5.01 19.76
C PRO A 95 -2.68 5.04 19.18
N GLN A 96 -1.99 6.17 19.32
CA GLN A 96 -0.64 6.38 18.77
C GLN A 96 0.37 5.29 19.15
N ALA A 97 0.26 4.73 20.36
CA ALA A 97 1.09 3.62 20.79
C ALA A 97 0.94 2.36 19.91
N LYS A 98 -0.27 2.10 19.39
CA LYS A 98 -0.53 1.00 18.46
C LYS A 98 -0.04 1.31 17.04
N ILE A 99 -0.24 2.53 16.56
CA ILE A 99 0.31 3.01 15.28
C ILE A 99 1.83 2.78 15.28
N LYS A 100 2.53 3.25 16.32
CA LYS A 100 3.97 3.05 16.50
C LYS A 100 4.35 1.56 16.55
N ALA A 101 3.59 0.74 17.24
CA ALA A 101 3.85 -0.70 17.32
C ALA A 101 3.68 -1.41 15.96
N PHE A 102 2.72 -1.01 15.15
CA PHE A 102 2.51 -1.55 13.80
C PHE A 102 3.56 -1.05 12.82
N ASN A 103 3.87 0.24 12.82
CA ASN A 103 4.97 0.80 12.03
C ASN A 103 6.31 0.12 12.33
N ASN A 104 6.62 -0.12 13.61
CA ASN A 104 7.82 -0.86 13.98
C ASN A 104 7.85 -2.28 13.41
N ARG A 105 6.71 -2.95 13.25
CA ARG A 105 6.64 -4.28 12.61
C ARG A 105 6.93 -4.16 11.12
N VAL A 106 6.30 -3.20 10.45
CA VAL A 106 6.53 -2.92 9.03
C VAL A 106 7.99 -2.54 8.76
N ASP A 107 8.56 -1.62 9.53
CA ASP A 107 9.97 -1.21 9.42
C ASP A 107 10.94 -2.39 9.58
N ASN A 108 10.60 -3.33 10.47
CA ASN A 108 11.41 -4.53 10.63
C ASN A 108 11.32 -5.47 9.44
N ILE A 109 10.17 -5.53 8.74
CA ILE A 109 10.03 -6.30 7.49
C ILE A 109 10.85 -5.62 6.39
N ILE A 110 10.67 -4.31 6.18
CA ILE A 110 11.44 -3.49 5.23
C ILE A 110 12.94 -3.70 5.42
N LYS A 111 13.43 -3.57 6.67
CA LYS A 111 14.86 -3.78 7.01
C LYS A 111 15.38 -5.18 6.69
N SER A 112 14.53 -6.22 6.70
CA SER A 112 14.93 -7.56 6.29
C SER A 112 15.04 -7.65 4.76
N ILE A 113 14.06 -7.11 4.04
CA ILE A 113 14.01 -7.09 2.57
C ILE A 113 15.21 -6.35 2.01
N GLN A 114 15.47 -5.13 2.50
CA GLN A 114 16.63 -4.32 2.09
C GLN A 114 17.99 -4.98 2.36
N LYS A 115 18.05 -5.95 3.29
CA LYS A 115 19.26 -6.74 3.59
C LYS A 115 19.33 -8.05 2.79
N GLY A 116 18.42 -8.27 1.83
CA GLY A 116 18.30 -9.52 1.09
C GLY A 116 17.84 -10.72 1.93
N LYS A 117 17.35 -10.50 3.17
CA LYS A 117 16.95 -11.58 4.09
C LYS A 117 15.45 -11.88 3.93
N ILE A 118 15.07 -12.39 2.75
CA ILE A 118 13.67 -12.58 2.34
C ILE A 118 12.91 -13.53 3.27
N SER A 119 13.43 -14.72 3.56
CA SER A 119 12.78 -15.66 4.51
C SER A 119 12.62 -15.06 5.91
N LYS A 120 13.51 -14.15 6.33
CA LYS A 120 13.37 -13.42 7.60
C LYS A 120 12.30 -12.34 7.53
N ALA A 121 12.09 -11.73 6.36
CA ALA A 121 11.00 -10.79 6.12
C ALA A 121 9.65 -11.52 6.18
N GLU A 122 9.51 -12.65 5.48
CA GLU A 122 8.32 -13.51 5.52
C GLU A 122 7.97 -13.90 6.95
N LEU A 123 8.92 -14.46 7.72
CA LEU A 123 8.69 -14.83 9.12
C LEU A 123 8.20 -13.66 10.00
N LYS A 124 8.60 -12.43 9.68
CA LYS A 124 8.14 -11.23 10.39
C LYS A 124 6.75 -10.81 9.94
N ALA A 125 6.46 -10.86 8.64
CA ALA A 125 5.14 -10.60 8.07
C ALA A 125 4.11 -11.61 8.61
N GLU A 126 4.42 -12.90 8.61
CA GLU A 126 3.61 -13.97 9.21
C GLU A 126 3.32 -13.75 10.70
N LYS A 127 4.33 -13.32 11.47
CA LYS A 127 4.13 -12.95 12.88
C LYS A 127 3.22 -11.74 13.05
N PHE A 128 3.22 -10.80 12.11
CA PHE A 128 2.32 -9.66 12.13
C PHE A 128 0.89 -10.08 11.75
N LYS A 129 0.73 -10.87 10.68
CA LYS A 129 -0.52 -11.51 10.27
C LYS A 129 -1.20 -12.23 11.43
N LYS A 130 -0.48 -13.08 12.16
CA LYS A 130 -1.01 -13.78 13.36
C LYS A 130 -1.55 -12.85 14.46
N VAL A 131 -1.03 -11.62 14.57
CA VAL A 131 -1.55 -10.64 15.52
C VAL A 131 -2.90 -10.10 15.07
N LEU A 132 -3.08 -9.87 13.77
CA LEU A 132 -4.33 -9.40 13.17
C LEU A 132 -5.38 -10.52 13.17
N GLU A 133 -5.03 -11.75 12.83
CA GLU A 133 -5.91 -12.92 12.90
C GLU A 133 -6.46 -13.15 14.32
N LYS A 134 -5.59 -13.12 15.33
CA LYS A 134 -6.00 -13.21 16.74
C LYS A 134 -6.94 -12.09 17.17
N LYS A 135 -6.88 -10.95 16.49
CA LYS A 135 -7.75 -9.80 16.76
C LYS A 135 -9.10 -9.97 16.06
N LEU A 136 -9.12 -10.50 14.84
CA LEU A 136 -10.32 -10.84 14.07
C LEU A 136 -11.14 -11.98 14.71
N ALA A 137 -10.45 -13.00 15.24
CA ALA A 137 -11.07 -14.15 15.91
C ALA A 137 -11.75 -13.81 17.25
N LYS A 138 -11.47 -12.63 17.82
CA LYS A 138 -12.11 -12.22 19.08
C LYS A 138 -13.54 -11.73 18.81
N PRO A 139 -14.52 -12.13 19.65
CA PRO A 139 -15.86 -11.59 19.56
C PRO A 139 -15.84 -10.07 19.74
N ASP A 140 -16.78 -9.40 19.10
CA ASP A 140 -16.91 -7.96 19.26
C ASP A 140 -17.19 -7.61 20.71
N PRO A 141 -16.54 -6.56 21.23
CA PRO A 141 -16.76 -6.19 22.61
C PRO A 141 -18.24 -5.82 22.81
N LYS A 142 -18.86 -6.36 23.87
CA LYS A 142 -20.27 -6.08 24.22
C LYS A 142 -20.59 -4.59 24.41
N LYS A 143 -19.58 -3.73 24.54
CA LYS A 143 -19.69 -2.28 24.55
C LYS A 143 -18.65 -1.70 23.58
N PRO A 144 -19.00 -0.69 22.76
CA PRO A 144 -18.05 -0.02 21.89
C PRO A 144 -16.92 0.56 22.74
N LYS A 145 -15.67 0.17 22.43
CA LYS A 145 -14.47 0.75 23.04
C LYS A 145 -13.89 1.75 22.05
N PRO A 146 -13.91 3.06 22.34
CA PRO A 146 -13.35 4.06 21.44
C PRO A 146 -11.87 3.78 21.17
N LYS A 147 -11.40 4.06 19.95
CA LYS A 147 -9.99 3.95 19.54
C LYS A 147 -9.42 2.53 19.72
N LYS A 148 -10.19 1.51 19.35
CA LYS A 148 -9.68 0.14 19.20
C LYS A 148 -9.71 -0.17 17.72
N LEU A 149 -8.61 -0.71 17.19
CA LEU A 149 -8.55 -1.25 15.82
C LEU A 149 -9.85 -2.01 15.51
N SER A 150 -10.57 -1.58 14.48
CA SER A 150 -11.81 -2.24 14.08
C SER A 150 -11.52 -3.61 13.48
N LYS A 151 -12.55 -4.42 13.23
CA LYS A 151 -12.35 -5.67 12.46
C LYS A 151 -12.05 -5.36 11.00
N THR A 152 -12.71 -4.35 10.43
CA THR A 152 -12.46 -3.88 9.06
C THR A 152 -11.02 -3.45 8.85
N ASP A 153 -10.47 -2.59 9.72
CA ASP A 153 -9.07 -2.15 9.62
C ASP A 153 -8.09 -3.31 9.85
N ALA A 154 -8.44 -4.24 10.75
CA ALA A 154 -7.62 -5.43 10.97
C ALA A 154 -7.61 -6.36 9.75
N GLN A 155 -8.74 -6.47 9.04
CA GLN A 155 -8.87 -7.24 7.80
C GLN A 155 -8.10 -6.56 6.66
N LEU A 156 -8.25 -5.24 6.50
CA LEU A 156 -7.46 -4.43 5.57
C LEU A 156 -5.96 -4.70 5.70
N LEU A 157 -5.41 -4.55 6.91
CA LEU A 157 -3.98 -4.77 7.13
C LEU A 157 -3.57 -6.24 6.96
N LEU A 158 -4.49 -7.18 7.18
CA LEU A 158 -4.25 -8.61 6.96
C LEU A 158 -4.17 -8.91 5.46
N ASP A 159 -5.08 -8.37 4.66
CA ASP A 159 -5.12 -8.55 3.21
C ASP A 159 -3.86 -7.97 2.57
N MET A 160 -3.41 -6.80 3.05
CA MET A 160 -2.14 -6.23 2.60
C MET A 160 -0.94 -7.14 2.92
N LEU A 161 -0.91 -7.78 4.10
CA LEU A 161 0.17 -8.71 4.45
C LEU A 161 0.11 -10.00 3.64
N ASN A 162 -1.08 -10.52 3.32
CA ASN A 162 -1.22 -11.69 2.45
C ASN A 162 -0.67 -11.39 1.06
N LYS A 163 -1.08 -10.27 0.46
CA LYS A 163 -0.57 -9.86 -0.86
C LYS A 163 0.94 -9.65 -0.85
N LEU A 164 1.50 -9.06 0.21
CA LEU A 164 2.95 -8.96 0.37
C LEU A 164 3.60 -10.35 0.35
N LEU A 165 3.10 -11.29 1.16
CA LEU A 165 3.64 -12.64 1.28
C LEU A 165 3.59 -13.37 -0.08
N ASP A 166 2.49 -13.28 -0.80
CA ASP A 166 2.33 -13.90 -2.12
C ASP A 166 3.36 -13.41 -3.16
N ASN A 167 3.95 -12.22 -2.94
CA ASN A 167 4.91 -11.61 -3.87
C ASN A 167 6.37 -11.64 -3.38
N ILE A 168 6.63 -12.00 -2.13
CA ILE A 168 8.00 -12.12 -1.59
C ILE A 168 8.42 -13.55 -1.26
N SER A 169 7.47 -14.48 -1.21
CA SER A 169 7.71 -15.91 -0.96
C SER A 169 8.24 -16.68 -2.17
#